data_AF-A0A060C406-F1
#
_entry.id   AF-A0A060C406-F1
#
_cell.length_a   1.000
_cell.length_b   1.000
_cell.length_c   1.000
_cell.angle_alpha   90.00
_cell.angle_beta   90.00
_cell.angle_gamma   90.00
#
_symmetry.space_group_name_H-M   'P 1'
#
loop_
_entity.id
_entity.type
_entity.pdbx_description
1 polymer ?
#
loop_
_entity_poly.entity_id
_entity_poly.type
_entity_poly.pdbx_seq_one_letter_code
_entity_poly.pdbx_strand_id
1 'polypeptide(L)'
;MIVCWRGYQYFDQSLKPLNPNSQKIIEVKIPIGSSSKQIGSILEQKNIIKSSFVFDYYVKKHNFTNFKAGYYELKPSMALKTIAKKLEKGGASESIKSGKVLVVRGLLQIKLAMSFKLNQI
;
A
#
# COMPACT_ATOMS: atom_id res chain seq x y z
N MET A 1 36.66 -15.09 -31.62
CA MET A 1 35.37 -15.76 -31.36
C MET A 1 34.60 -14.95 -30.31
N ILE A 2 33.67 -14.11 -30.78
CA ILE A 2 32.43 -13.67 -30.12
C ILE A 2 32.59 -12.86 -28.81
N VAL A 3 32.89 -11.57 -28.97
CA VAL A 3 32.46 -10.49 -28.07
C VAL A 3 31.02 -10.13 -28.46
N CYS A 4 30.00 -10.82 -27.94
CA CYS A 4 28.60 -10.52 -28.34
C CYS A 4 27.49 -10.90 -27.33
N TRP A 5 27.74 -11.05 -26.02
CA TRP A 5 26.64 -11.44 -25.09
C TRP A 5 26.11 -10.33 -24.15
N ARG A 6 26.75 -9.17 -24.06
CA ARG A 6 26.36 -8.12 -23.08
C ARG A 6 25.26 -7.15 -23.56
N GLY A 7 24.33 -7.58 -24.40
CA GLY A 7 23.29 -6.71 -24.99
C GLY A 7 21.86 -6.88 -24.47
N TYR A 8 21.50 -8.03 -23.87
CA TYR A 8 20.10 -8.42 -23.69
C TYR A 8 19.49 -8.18 -22.29
N GLN A 9 20.19 -7.53 -21.36
CA GLN A 9 19.73 -7.41 -19.96
C GLN A 9 19.15 -6.04 -19.55
N TYR A 10 18.91 -5.12 -20.49
CA TYR A 10 18.36 -3.80 -20.15
C TYR A 10 16.83 -3.70 -20.26
N PHE A 11 16.19 -4.51 -21.11
CA PHE A 11 14.74 -4.40 -21.34
C PHE A 11 13.90 -5.04 -20.22
N ASP A 12 14.48 -5.94 -19.43
CA ASP A 12 13.79 -6.71 -18.38
C ASP A 12 13.60 -5.94 -17.06
N GLN A 13 14.18 -4.75 -16.94
CA GLN A 13 14.21 -3.98 -15.68
C GLN A 13 13.06 -2.99 -15.52
N SER A 14 12.41 -2.57 -16.60
CA SER A 14 11.32 -1.58 -16.54
C SER A 14 10.06 -2.12 -15.86
N LEU A 15 9.85 -3.44 -15.92
CA LEU A 15 8.74 -4.16 -15.29
C LEU A 15 9.02 -4.54 -13.83
N LYS A 16 10.25 -4.35 -13.34
CA LYS A 16 10.62 -4.71 -11.97
C LYS A 16 10.24 -3.59 -10.99
N PRO A 17 9.71 -3.94 -9.81
CA PRO A 17 9.40 -2.98 -8.76
C PRO A 17 10.66 -2.22 -8.34
N LEU A 18 10.51 -0.96 -7.93
CA LEU A 18 11.61 -0.03 -7.63
C LEU A 18 12.64 -0.62 -6.65
N ASN A 19 12.18 -1.51 -5.76
CA ASN A 19 13.06 -2.31 -4.93
C ASN A 19 12.38 -3.61 -4.45
N PRO A 20 12.60 -4.78 -5.09
CA PRO A 20 11.94 -6.05 -4.74
C PRO A 20 12.32 -6.57 -3.34
N ASN A 21 13.45 -6.13 -2.77
CA ASN A 21 13.90 -6.50 -1.42
C ASN A 21 13.46 -5.51 -0.33
N SER A 22 12.81 -4.40 -0.69
CA SER A 22 12.39 -3.43 0.31
C SER A 22 11.08 -3.87 0.97
N GLN A 23 11.21 -4.44 2.18
CA GLN A 23 10.09 -4.63 3.10
C GLN A 23 9.64 -3.33 3.78
N LYS A 24 10.16 -2.17 3.35
CA LYS A 24 9.87 -0.87 3.96
C LYS A 24 8.40 -0.53 3.73
N ILE A 25 7.61 -0.70 4.78
CA ILE A 25 6.22 -0.28 4.83
C ILE A 25 6.22 1.23 5.01
N ILE A 26 5.65 1.94 4.03
CA ILE A 26 5.50 3.39 4.06
C ILE A 26 4.05 3.67 4.38
N GLU A 27 3.84 4.34 5.51
CA GLU A 27 2.51 4.80 5.91
C GLU A 27 2.16 6.08 5.16
N VAL A 28 1.00 6.07 4.50
CA VAL A 28 0.45 7.21 3.78
C VAL A 28 -0.90 7.59 4.35
N LYS A 29 -1.07 8.88 4.59
CA LYS A 29 -2.36 9.46 4.93
C LYS A 29 -3.06 9.94 3.66
N ILE A 30 -4.25 9.42 3.40
CA ILE A 30 -5.14 9.88 2.32
C ILE A 30 -6.22 10.78 2.95
N PRO A 31 -6.26 12.09 2.64
CA PRO A 31 -7.32 12.98 3.11
C PRO A 31 -8.69 12.60 2.55
N ILE A 32 -9.75 12.94 3.29
CA ILE A 32 -11.12 12.73 2.80
C ILE A 32 -11.46 13.67 1.65
N GLY A 33 -12.21 13.17 0.67
CA GLY A 33 -12.51 13.91 -0.56
C GLY A 33 -11.32 14.05 -1.52
N SER A 34 -10.20 13.35 -1.29
CA SER A 34 -9.06 13.41 -2.21
C SER A 34 -9.41 12.83 -3.58
N SER A 35 -9.13 13.58 -4.63
CA SER A 35 -9.26 13.09 -6.02
C SER A 35 -8.18 12.07 -6.37
N SER A 36 -8.41 11.24 -7.39
CA SER A 36 -7.43 10.26 -7.91
C SER A 36 -6.04 10.87 -8.17
N LYS A 37 -6.02 12.09 -8.73
CA LYS A 37 -4.82 12.87 -8.99
C LYS A 37 -4.08 13.29 -7.71
N GLN A 38 -4.82 13.73 -6.68
CA GLN A 38 -4.23 14.11 -5.38
C GLN A 38 -3.66 12.88 -4.68
N ILE A 39 -4.40 11.77 -4.69
CA ILE A 39 -3.95 10.49 -4.16
C ILE A 39 -2.65 10.05 -4.86
N GLY A 40 -2.63 10.07 -6.20
CA GLY A 40 -1.43 9.76 -6.98
C GLY A 40 -0.24 10.65 -6.61
N SER A 41 -0.46 11.95 -6.46
CA SER A 41 0.60 12.91 -6.08
C SER A 41 1.17 12.59 -4.69
N ILE A 42 0.32 12.28 -3.71
CA ILE A 42 0.76 11.90 -2.36
C ILE A 42 1.59 10.61 -2.40
N LEU A 43 1.13 9.61 -3.17
CA LEU A 43 1.82 8.33 -3.32
C LEU A 43 3.18 8.49 -4.00
N GLU A 44 3.28 9.39 -4.98
CA GLU A 44 4.52 9.72 -5.69
C GLU A 44 5.50 10.46 -4.77
N GLN A 45 5.04 11.48 -4.02
CA GLN A 45 5.87 12.18 -3.03
C GLN A 45 6.44 11.25 -1.96
N LYS A 46 5.66 10.23 -1.57
CA LYS A 46 6.08 9.19 -0.63
C LYS A 46 6.90 8.06 -1.27
N ASN A 47 7.25 8.19 -2.56
CA ASN A 47 8.03 7.23 -3.34
C ASN A 47 7.41 5.81 -3.35
N ILE A 48 6.09 5.70 -3.30
CA ILE A 48 5.37 4.41 -3.36
C ILE A 48 5.04 4.02 -4.80
N ILE A 49 4.75 5.01 -5.64
CA ILE A 49 4.52 4.80 -7.07
C ILE A 49 5.57 5.57 -7.86
N LYS A 50 5.90 5.07 -9.06
CA LYS A 50 6.87 5.73 -9.96
C LYS A 50 6.34 7.04 -10.52
N SER A 51 5.03 7.12 -10.78
CA SER A 51 4.42 8.34 -11.30
C SER A 51 2.95 8.47 -10.93
N SER A 52 2.56 9.67 -10.48
CA SER A 52 1.18 10.06 -10.17
C SER A 52 0.25 10.00 -11.38
N PHE A 53 0.76 10.33 -12.58
CA PHE A 53 0.03 10.25 -13.85
C PHE A 53 -0.34 8.81 -14.23
N VAL A 54 0.58 7.86 -14.05
CA VAL A 54 0.35 6.45 -14.36
C VAL A 54 -0.72 5.87 -13.44
N PHE A 55 -0.70 6.26 -12.17
CA PHE A 55 -1.77 5.93 -11.25
C PHE A 55 -3.09 6.54 -11.75
N ASP A 56 -3.19 7.87 -11.93
CA ASP A 56 -4.41 8.57 -12.37
C ASP A 56 -5.05 7.95 -13.63
N TYR A 57 -4.23 7.60 -14.63
CA TYR A 57 -4.68 6.93 -15.83
C TYR A 57 -5.26 5.54 -15.54
N TYR A 58 -4.59 4.74 -14.70
CA TYR A 58 -5.04 3.41 -14.30
C TYR A 58 -6.40 3.46 -13.59
N VAL A 59 -6.58 4.41 -12.68
CA VAL A 59 -7.81 4.59 -11.91
C VAL A 59 -9.00 4.92 -12.81
N LYS A 60 -8.80 5.87 -13.73
CA LYS A 60 -9.82 6.27 -14.71
C LYS A 60 -10.21 5.14 -15.64
N LYS A 61 -9.22 4.42 -16.18
CA LYS A 61 -9.46 3.28 -17.07
C LYS A 61 -10.27 2.17 -16.42
N HIS A 62 -10.07 1.93 -15.13
CA HIS A 62 -10.74 0.89 -14.37
C HIS A 62 -11.97 1.38 -13.58
N ASN A 63 -12.38 2.65 -13.75
CA ASN A 63 -13.51 3.28 -13.03
C ASN A 63 -13.40 3.17 -11.51
N PHE A 64 -12.18 3.17 -10.97
CA PHE A 64 -11.98 3.20 -9.52
C PHE A 64 -12.20 4.64 -9.05
N THR A 65 -13.30 4.89 -8.33
CA THR A 65 -13.68 6.24 -7.86
C THR A 65 -13.98 6.28 -6.37
N ASN A 66 -14.26 5.12 -5.76
CA ASN A 66 -14.74 5.03 -4.38
C ASN A 66 -13.58 4.89 -3.38
N PHE A 67 -12.61 5.81 -3.45
CA PHE A 67 -11.49 5.83 -2.53
C PHE A 67 -11.89 6.33 -1.16
N LYS A 68 -11.50 5.57 -0.15
CA LYS A 68 -11.73 5.96 1.23
C LYS A 68 -10.54 6.75 1.77
N ALA A 69 -10.83 7.63 2.72
CA ALA A 69 -9.81 8.30 3.51
C ALA A 69 -9.24 7.34 4.55
N GLY A 70 -8.00 7.58 4.98
CA GLY A 70 -7.39 6.81 6.06
C GLY A 70 -5.89 6.68 5.94
N TYR A 71 -5.32 5.88 6.85
CA TYR A 71 -3.91 5.50 6.85
C TYR A 71 -3.73 4.18 6.12
N TYR A 72 -2.78 4.16 5.18
CA TYR A 72 -2.51 3.02 4.35
C TYR A 72 -1.05 2.60 4.45
N GLU A 73 -0.85 1.31 4.70
CA GLU A 73 0.45 0.68 4.62
C GLU A 73 0.70 0.19 3.21
N LEU A 74 1.53 0.94 2.50
CA LEU A 74 1.87 0.65 1.12
C LEU A 74 3.36 0.38 1.02
N LYS A 75 3.71 -0.56 0.14
CA LYS A 75 5.10 -0.85 -0.20
C LYS A 75 5.34 -0.38 -1.63
N PRO A 76 6.50 0.22 -1.93
CA PRO A 76 6.85 0.59 -3.30
C PRO A 76 6.96 -0.60 -4.26
N SER A 77 7.00 -1.82 -3.70
CA SER A 77 6.98 -3.08 -4.44
C SER A 77 5.56 -3.58 -4.79
N MET A 78 4.50 -2.94 -4.29
CA MET A 78 3.13 -3.32 -4.62
C MET A 78 2.71 -2.84 -6.01
N ALA A 79 1.95 -3.67 -6.73
CA ALA A 79 1.35 -3.29 -8.00
C ALA A 79 0.27 -2.22 -7.81
N LEU A 80 0.11 -1.34 -8.81
CA LEU A 80 -0.90 -0.27 -8.83
C LEU A 80 -2.32 -0.81 -8.58
N LYS A 81 -2.65 -1.97 -9.14
CA LYS A 81 -3.92 -2.68 -8.90
C LYS A 81 -4.17 -2.94 -7.42
N THR A 82 -3.14 -3.42 -6.72
CA THR A 82 -3.23 -3.74 -5.28
C THR A 82 -3.38 -2.47 -4.47
N ILE A 83 -2.68 -1.39 -4.84
CA ILE A 83 -2.80 -0.08 -4.21
C ILE A 83 -4.22 0.48 -4.39
N ALA A 84 -4.72 0.51 -5.62
CA ALA A 84 -6.08 0.97 -5.93
C ALA A 84 -7.14 0.17 -5.16
N LYS A 85 -7.06 -1.17 -5.18
CA LYS A 85 -7.97 -2.04 -4.40
C LYS A 85 -7.88 -1.79 -2.90
N LYS A 86 -6.70 -1.53 -2.34
CA LYS A 86 -6.55 -1.18 -0.93
C LYS A 86 -7.27 0.13 -0.63
N LEU A 87 -7.06 1.15 -1.46
CA LEU A 87 -7.69 2.46 -1.31
C LEU A 87 -9.23 2.37 -1.35
N GLU A 88 -9.78 1.51 -2.22
CA GLU A 88 -11.24 1.26 -2.27
C GLU A 88 -11.78 0.48 -1.06
N LYS A 89 -11.06 -0.56 -0.62
CA LYS A 89 -11.47 -1.35 0.54
C LYS A 89 -11.59 -0.49 1.79
N GLY A 90 -10.68 0.46 1.95
CA GLY A 90 -10.60 1.32 3.12
C GLY A 90 -9.27 1.19 3.85
N GLY A 91 -8.80 2.33 4.37
CA GLY A 91 -7.57 2.41 5.15
C GLY A 91 -7.83 2.13 6.61
N ALA A 92 -6.75 1.97 7.37
CA ALA A 92 -6.83 1.99 8.82
C ALA A 92 -7.27 3.39 9.28
N SER A 93 -8.13 3.44 10.29
CA SER A 93 -8.56 4.71 10.91
C SER A 93 -7.41 5.38 11.69
N GLU A 94 -6.36 4.62 12.02
CA GLU A 94 -5.24 5.06 12.86
C GLU A 94 -3.89 4.69 12.25
N SER A 95 -2.87 5.51 12.51
CA SER A 95 -1.48 5.25 12.14
C SER A 95 -0.87 4.17 13.02
N ILE A 96 -0.28 3.13 12.42
CA ILE A 96 0.27 1.97 13.12
C ILE A 96 1.58 2.33 13.85
N LYS A 97 2.21 3.46 13.50
CA LYS A 97 3.32 4.03 14.30
C LYS A 97 2.90 4.39 15.73
N SER A 98 1.63 4.77 15.97
CA SER A 98 1.07 4.90 17.33
C SER A 98 0.63 3.55 17.91
N GLY A 99 0.39 2.57 17.05
CA GLY A 99 -0.13 1.24 17.38
C GLY A 99 0.88 0.27 17.99
N LYS A 100 2.20 0.49 17.92
CA LYS A 100 3.15 -0.43 18.59
C LYS A 100 2.95 -0.46 20.12
N VAL A 101 2.27 0.53 20.70
CA VAL A 101 1.87 0.57 22.11
C VAL A 101 0.41 0.14 22.34
N LEU A 102 -0.48 0.23 21.33
CA LEU A 102 -1.93 0.00 21.48
C LEU A 102 -2.46 -1.31 20.84
N VAL A 103 -1.81 -1.83 19.80
CA VAL A 103 -2.21 -3.07 19.10
C VAL A 103 -2.09 -4.29 20.03
N VAL A 104 -1.16 -4.26 20.99
CA VAL A 104 -1.09 -5.25 22.07
C VAL A 104 -2.38 -5.22 22.91
N ARG A 105 -2.96 -4.05 23.21
CA ARG A 105 -4.12 -3.94 24.12
C ARG A 105 -5.43 -4.40 23.48
N GLY A 106 -5.69 -4.05 22.23
CA GLY A 106 -6.92 -4.46 21.53
C GLY A 106 -6.98 -5.96 21.28
N LEU A 107 -5.87 -6.56 20.83
CA LEU A 107 -5.77 -8.01 20.66
C LEU A 107 -5.80 -8.76 22.00
N LEU A 108 -5.22 -8.20 23.07
CA LEU A 108 -5.35 -8.76 24.42
C LEU A 108 -6.79 -8.67 24.95
N GLN A 109 -7.53 -7.57 24.72
CA GLN A 109 -8.93 -7.45 25.14
C GLN A 109 -9.83 -8.47 24.44
N ILE A 110 -9.64 -8.68 23.13
CA ILE A 110 -10.40 -9.68 22.36
C ILE A 110 -10.02 -11.09 22.83
N LYS A 111 -8.72 -11.36 23.04
CA LYS A 111 -8.25 -12.67 23.51
C LYS A 111 -8.67 -12.97 24.95
N LEU A 112 -8.72 -11.96 25.82
CA LEU A 112 -9.21 -12.06 27.21
C LEU A 112 -10.71 -12.30 27.25
N ALA A 113 -11.49 -11.59 26.43
CA ALA A 113 -12.94 -11.80 26.29
C ALA A 113 -13.26 -13.20 25.76
N MET A 114 -12.46 -13.71 24.82
CA MET A 114 -12.63 -15.06 24.27
C MET A 114 -12.22 -16.15 25.28
N SER A 115 -11.18 -15.92 26.08
CA SER A 115 -10.73 -16.87 27.11
C SER A 115 -11.69 -16.97 28.29
N PHE A 116 -12.39 -15.89 28.64
CA PHE A 116 -13.41 -15.92 29.71
C PHE A 116 -14.64 -16.75 29.31
N LYS A 117 -14.92 -16.84 27.99
CA LYS A 117 -16.09 -17.58 27.46
C LYS A 117 -15.84 -19.09 27.29
N LEU A 118 -14.58 -19.52 27.31
CA LEU A 118 -14.18 -20.94 27.19
C LEU A 118 -14.04 -21.66 28.54
N ASN A 119 -14.05 -20.94 29.67
CA ASN A 119 -13.86 -21.51 31.02
C ASN A 119 -15.16 -21.48 31.86
N GLN A 120 -16.31 -21.54 31.20
CA GLN A 120 -17.65 -21.60 31.80
C GLN A 120 -18.50 -22.72 31.17
N ILE A 121 -17.84 -23.79 30.70
CA ILE A 121 -18.49 -25.06 30.34
C ILE A 121 -17.75 -26.17 31.08
#